data_AF-A0A535HCS5-F1
#
_entry.id   AF-A0A535HCS5-F1
#
_cell.length_a   1.000
_cell.length_b   1.000
_cell.length_c   1.000
_cell.angle_alpha   90.00
_cell.angle_beta   90.00
_cell.angle_gamma   90.00
#
_symmetry.space_group_name_H-M   'P 1'
#
loop_
_entity.id
_entity.type
_entity.pdbx_description
1 polymer ?
#
loop_
_entity_poly.entity_id
_entity_poly.type
_entity_poly.pdbx_seq_one_letter_code
_entity_poly.pdbx_strand_id
1 'polypeptide(L)' 'MSTVINARLPWALFLPLASVTELGGILLLLGGRGIGWAAVAAPIIGFVAMRGPVRPRFEFMEEGVIFRRSGKSPLL' A
#
# COMPACT_ATOMS: atom_id res chain seq x y z
N MET A 1 19.85 3.71 -23.01
CA MET A 1 18.46 4.18 -23.22
C MET A 1 17.70 3.94 -21.92
N SER A 2 17.28 4.98 -21.20
CA SER A 2 16.65 4.83 -19.87
C SER A 2 15.13 4.68 -19.97
N THR A 3 14.57 3.65 -19.32
CA THR A 3 13.12 3.42 -19.30
C THR A 3 12.54 3.93 -17.99
N VAL A 4 11.58 4.86 -18.08
CA VAL A 4 10.88 5.39 -16.90
C VAL A 4 9.53 4.68 -16.73
N ILE A 5 9.36 3.96 -15.63
CA ILE A 5 8.10 3.30 -15.27
C ILE A 5 7.46 4.04 -14.10
N ASN A 6 6.24 4.52 -14.31
CA ASN A 6 5.42 5.10 -13.25
C ASN A 6 4.53 4.01 -12.64
N ALA A 7 4.65 3.75 -11.34
CA ALA A 7 3.67 2.90 -10.67
C ALA A 7 2.35 3.65 -10.57
N ARG A 8 1.36 3.22 -11.36
CA ARG A 8 0.02 3.84 -11.40
C ARG A 8 -0.78 3.54 -10.14
N LEU A 9 -0.68 2.31 -9.62
CA LEU A 9 -1.47 1.79 -8.50
C LEU A 9 -0.58 0.97 -7.54
N PRO A 10 0.38 1.60 -6.83
CA PRO A 10 1.29 0.88 -5.94
C PRO A 10 0.57 0.15 -4.79
N TRP A 11 -0.59 0.69 -4.38
CA TRP A 11 -1.47 0.11 -3.38
C TRP A 11 -2.23 -1.13 -3.88
N ALA A 12 -2.24 -1.44 -5.16
CA ALA A 12 -2.90 -2.63 -5.69
C ALA A 12 -2.29 -3.94 -5.14
N LEU A 13 -1.01 -3.90 -4.73
CA LEU A 13 -0.36 -5.03 -4.05
C LEU A 13 -0.73 -5.12 -2.57
N PHE A 14 -1.08 -4.00 -1.95
CA PHE A 14 -1.43 -3.92 -0.54
C PHE A 14 -2.91 -4.28 -0.30
N LEU A 15 -3.82 -3.80 -1.15
CA LEU A 15 -5.27 -3.94 -0.96
C LEU A 15 -5.75 -5.38 -0.75
N PRO A 16 -5.35 -6.40 -1.54
CA PRO A 16 -5.82 -7.76 -1.32
C PRO A 16 -5.44 -8.28 0.07
N LEU A 17 -4.20 -8.02 0.50
CA LEU A 17 -3.67 -8.46 1.77
C LEU A 17 -4.33 -7.71 2.94
N ALA A 18 -4.54 -6.40 2.77
CA ALA A 18 -5.32 -5.56 3.67
C ALA A 18 -6.74 -6.12 3.85
N SER A 19 -7.45 -6.42 2.76
CA SER A 19 -8.81 -6.94 2.80
C SER A 19 -8.91 -8.30 3.51
N VAL A 20 -7.96 -9.22 3.26
CA VAL A 20 -7.94 -10.51 3.99
C VAL A 20 -7.72 -10.28 5.49
N THR A 21 -6.86 -9.32 5.84
CA THR A 21 -6.58 -8.98 7.25
C THR A 21 -7.82 -8.39 7.94
N GLU A 22 -8.54 -7.48 7.27
CA GLU A 22 -9.80 -6.92 7.80
C GLU A 22 -10.87 -8.00 7.97
N LEU A 23 -11.04 -8.88 6.96
CA LEU A 23 -11.99 -9.99 7.05
C LEU A 23 -11.66 -10.94 8.20
N GLY A 24 -10.38 -11.28 8.38
CA GLY A 24 -9.93 -12.06 9.53
C GLY A 24 -10.23 -11.37 10.86
N GLY A 25 -10.00 -10.05 10.95
CA GLY A 25 -10.33 -9.24 12.12
C GLY A 25 -11.83 -9.22 12.45
N ILE A 26 -12.68 -9.09 11.43
CA ILE A 26 -14.14 -9.16 11.57
C ILE A 26 -14.57 -10.53 12.11
N LEU A 27 -14.04 -11.62 11.55
CA LEU A 27 -14.33 -12.97 12.03
C LEU A 27 -13.90 -13.17 13.49
N LEU A 28 -12.76 -12.60 13.90
CA LEU A 28 -12.31 -12.64 15.29
C LEU A 28 -13.26 -11.88 16.22
N LEU A 29 -13.73 -10.69 15.82
CA LEU A 29 -14.72 -9.92 16.57
C LEU A 29 -16.03 -10.68 16.73
N LEU A 30 -16.55 -11.27 15.64
CA LEU A 30 -17.77 -12.09 15.67
C LEU A 30 -17.59 -13.33 16.57
N GLY A 31 -16.38 -13.87 16.63
CA GLY A 31 -16.00 -14.96 17.52
C GLY A 31 -15.68 -14.52 18.96
N GLY A 32 -16.02 -13.29 19.36
CA GLY A 32 -15.84 -12.76 20.72
C GLY A 32 -14.39 -12.44 21.11
N ARG A 33 -13.46 -12.43 20.16
CA ARG A 33 -12.03 -12.19 20.42
C ARG A 33 -11.74 -10.70 20.28
N GLY A 34 -11.42 -10.05 21.40
CA GLY A 34 -11.13 -8.61 21.44
C GLY A 34 -10.03 -8.18 20.47
N ILE A 35 -9.02 -9.01 20.17
CA ILE A 35 -7.94 -8.67 19.23
C ILE A 35 -8.42 -8.32 17.81
N GLY A 36 -9.63 -8.73 17.42
CA GLY A 36 -10.17 -8.45 16.10
C GLY A 36 -10.25 -6.95 15.77
N TRP A 37 -10.40 -6.06 16.75
CA TRP A 37 -10.41 -4.61 16.48
C TRP A 37 -9.05 -4.11 15.95
N ALA A 38 -7.95 -4.66 16.47
CA ALA A 38 -6.61 -4.29 16.04
C ALA A 38 -6.32 -4.82 14.63
N ALA A 39 -6.81 -6.02 14.32
CA ALA A 39 -6.71 -6.60 12.99
C ALA A 39 -7.50 -5.80 11.93
N VAL A 40 -8.68 -5.27 12.29
CA VAL A 40 -9.45 -4.37 11.40
C VAL A 40 -8.78 -3.01 11.26
N ALA A 41 -8.20 -2.45 12.33
CA ALA A 41 -7.57 -1.12 12.28
C ALA A 41 -6.21 -1.11 11.57
N ALA A 42 -5.45 -2.21 11.62
CA ALA A 42 -4.08 -2.25 11.12
C ALA A 42 -3.95 -1.89 9.63
N PRO A 43 -4.81 -2.34 8.70
CA PRO A 43 -4.71 -1.98 7.29
C PRO A 43 -4.97 -0.49 7.02
N ILE A 44 -5.91 0.11 7.74
CA ILE A 44 -6.18 1.55 7.66
C ILE A 44 -4.96 2.34 8.14
N ILE A 45 -4.40 1.97 9.30
CA ILE A 45 -3.19 2.61 9.85
C ILE A 45 -2.01 2.41 8.90
N GLY A 46 -1.82 1.22 8.34
CA GLY A 46 -0.78 0.93 7.36
C GLY A 46 -0.90 1.80 6.11
N PHE A 47 -2.11 1.96 5.58
CA PHE A 47 -2.37 2.83 4.43
C PHE A 47 -2.01 4.29 4.71
N VAL A 48 -2.38 4.81 5.88
CA VAL A 48 -2.05 6.17 6.30
C VAL A 48 -0.56 6.35 6.55
N ALA A 49 0.08 5.40 7.25
CA ALA A 49 1.52 5.43 7.56
C ALA A 49 2.38 5.43 6.30
N MET A 50 1.95 4.70 5.26
CA MET A 50 2.59 4.71 3.93
C MET A 50 2.38 6.03 3.14
N ARG A 51 1.76 7.05 3.75
CA ARG A 51 1.37 8.32 3.12
C ARG A 51 0.42 8.13 1.94
N GLY A 52 -0.42 7.09 1.98
CA GLY A 52 -1.46 6.84 1.00
C GLY A 52 -0.91 6.54 -0.41
N PRO A 53 -1.57 7.00 -1.49
CA PRO A 53 -1.25 6.59 -2.87
C PRO A 53 0.01 7.25 -3.45
N VAL A 54 1.12 7.31 -2.71
CA VAL A 54 2.39 7.80 -3.24
C VAL A 54 2.75 7.00 -4.49
N ARG A 55 2.81 7.65 -5.67
CA ARG A 55 3.21 7.00 -6.93
C ARG A 55 4.74 7.01 -7.05
N PRO A 56 5.45 5.91 -6.76
CA PRO A 56 6.88 5.84 -7.01
C PRO A 56 7.15 5.86 -8.52
N ARG A 57 8.21 6.56 -8.90
CA ARG A 57 8.80 6.50 -10.24
C ARG A 57 10.05 5.65 -10.19
N PHE A 58 10.11 4.66 -11.07
CA PHE A 58 11.27 3.81 -11.28
C PHE A 58 11.95 4.26 -12.56
N GLU A 59 13.21 4.63 -12.46
CA GLU A 59 14.04 4.99 -13.60
C GLU A 59 15.09 3.89 -13.76
N PHE A 60 14.94 3.08 -14.81
CA PHE A 60 15.85 1.97 -15.12
C PHE A 60 16.97 2.49 -16.02
N MET A 61 18.21 2.36 -15.54
CA MET A 61 19.45 2.73 -16.23
C MET A 61 20.34 1.47 -16.38
N GLU A 62 21.36 1.51 -17.23
CA GLU A 62 22.31 0.39 -17.33
C GLU A 62 23.07 0.15 -16.02
N GLU A 63 23.33 1.20 -15.22
CA GLU A 63 24.02 1.07 -13.94
C GLU A 63 23.10 0.63 -12.78
N GLY A 64 21.77 0.57 -12.98
CA GLY A 64 20.83 0.15 -11.95
C GLY A 64 19.46 0.84 -11.98
N VAL A 65 18.77 0.82 -10.84
CA VAL A 65 17.41 1.35 -10.69
C VAL A 65 17.40 2.52 -9.70
N ILE A 66 16.90 3.67 -10.14
CA ILE A 66 16.74 4.84 -9.29
C ILE A 66 15.27 4.99 -8.89
N PHE A 67 15.03 5.14 -7.59
CA PHE A 67 13.72 5.44 -7.03
C PHE A 67 13.55 6.95 -6.92
N ARG A 68 12.60 7.52 -7.66
CA ARG A 68 12.21 8.93 -7.52
C ARG A 68 10.80 9.06 -6.98
N ARG A 69 10.61 10.01 -6.07
CA ARG A 69 9.27 10.43 -5.65
C ARG A 69 8.62 11.17 -6.81
N SER A 70 7.43 10.77 -7.23
CA SER A 70 6.71 11.55 -8.24
C SER A 70 6.30 12.90 -7.66
N GLY A 71 6.67 14.00 -8.31
CA GLY A 71 6.28 15.36 -7.89
C GLY A 71 4.81 15.72 -8.07
N LYS A 72 3.98 14.81 -8.61
CA LYS A 72 2.52 15.00 -8.73
C LYS A 72 1.80 14.35 -7.56
N SER A 73 0.78 15.02 -7.04
CA SER A 73 -0.04 14.52 -5.93
C SER A 73 -0.66 13.16 -6.27
N PRO A 74 -0.72 12.20 -5.33
CA PRO A 74 -1.43 10.93 -5.49
C PRO A 74 -2.87 11.01 -6.02
N LEU A 75 -3.52 12.16 -5.77
CA LEU A 75 -4.95 12.41 -5.97
C LEU A 75 -5.24 13.36 -7.14
N LEU A 76 -4.21 13.88 -7.84
CA LEU A 76 -4.33 14.84 -8.95
C LEU A 76 -3.54 14.39 -10.18
#